data_AF-A0A4R8V398-F1
#
_entry.id   AF-A0A4R8V398-F1
#
_cell.length_a   1.000
_cell.length_b   1.000
_cell.length_c   1.000
_cell.angle_alpha   90.00
_cell.angle_beta   90.00
_cell.angle_gamma   90.00
#
_symmetry.space_group_name_H-M   'P 1'
#
loop_
_entity.id
_entity.type
_entity.pdbx_description
1 polymer ?
#
loop_
_entity_poly.entity_id
_entity_poly.type
_entity_poly.pdbx_seq_one_letter_code
_entity_poly.pdbx_strand_id
1 'polypeptide(L)'
;MLASGATLAALGGANSVDIGHRVLGHSVWAEESITEADLAKLSLEPTHVLIGHDAPLNLPTLDTWLAATDRIWPPAGLRYSAEGRSMFHRGFLQVQPRLYLGGHYHRHIDESVTYTTGEMEFHTRVVILDEGGSAFRISQAILDVQTLELEFITRDGVQTDARR
;
A
#
# COMPACT_ATOMS: atom_id res chain seq x y z
N MET A 1 14.13 13.64 3.58
CA MET A 1 13.88 14.17 2.22
C MET A 1 14.67 13.34 1.23
N LEU A 2 14.13 13.16 0.02
CA LEU A 2 14.80 12.56 -1.12
C LEU A 2 15.83 13.55 -1.71
N ALA A 3 16.71 13.07 -2.59
CA ALA A 3 17.70 13.89 -3.27
C ALA A 3 17.10 15.05 -4.10
N SER A 4 15.84 14.92 -4.52
CA SER A 4 15.06 15.96 -5.20
C SER A 4 14.49 17.05 -4.27
N GLY A 5 14.62 16.88 -2.95
CA GLY A 5 13.92 17.71 -1.96
C GLY A 5 12.50 17.23 -1.63
N ALA A 6 11.98 16.21 -2.33
CA ALA A 6 10.68 15.62 -2.03
C ALA A 6 10.64 14.98 -0.64
N THR A 7 9.48 15.04 0.02
CA THR A 7 9.24 14.42 1.32
C THR A 7 8.80 12.96 1.15
N LEU A 8 9.44 12.07 1.90
CA LEU A 8 9.15 10.64 1.94
C LEU A 8 8.65 10.29 3.35
N ALA A 9 7.52 9.62 3.44
CA ALA A 9 7.06 8.95 4.64
C ALA A 9 7.02 7.43 4.42
N ALA A 10 7.14 6.68 5.51
CA ALA A 10 6.99 5.23 5.52
C ALA A 10 6.00 4.83 6.61
N LEU A 11 5.06 3.95 6.27
CA LEU A 11 4.08 3.40 7.22
C LEU A 11 3.99 1.90 7.03
N GLY A 12 4.08 1.14 8.14
CA GLY A 12 4.01 -0.31 8.14
C GLY A 12 2.61 -0.86 7.86
N GLY A 13 2.19 -1.85 8.65
CA GLY A 13 1.01 -2.65 8.37
C GLY A 13 1.42 -4.01 7.81
N ALA A 14 0.75 -5.09 8.20
CA ALA A 14 0.75 -6.37 7.48
C ALA A 14 -0.35 -7.28 8.02
N ASN A 15 -1.51 -6.72 8.39
CA ASN A 15 -2.60 -7.53 8.90
C ASN A 15 -3.14 -8.43 7.78
N SER A 16 -2.64 -9.65 7.75
CA SER A 16 -2.99 -10.63 6.72
C SER A 16 -4.24 -11.41 7.12
N VAL A 17 -5.09 -11.64 6.13
CA VAL A 17 -6.33 -12.42 6.29
C VAL A 17 -6.07 -13.87 6.73
N ASP A 18 -4.86 -14.38 6.47
CA ASP A 18 -4.45 -15.74 6.82
C ASP A 18 -3.90 -15.88 8.26
N ILE A 19 -4.11 -14.89 9.13
CA ILE A 19 -3.66 -14.84 10.53
C ILE A 19 -3.91 -16.14 11.32
N GLY A 20 -5.02 -16.84 11.04
CA GLY A 20 -5.35 -18.13 11.66
C GLY A 20 -4.36 -19.26 11.38
N HIS A 21 -3.51 -19.11 10.36
CA HIS A 21 -2.42 -20.03 10.02
C HIS A 21 -1.04 -19.54 10.49
N ARG A 22 -0.97 -18.39 11.15
CA ARG A 22 0.29 -17.76 11.57
C ARG A 22 0.63 -18.07 13.04
N VAL A 23 1.91 -18.01 13.36
CA VAL A 23 2.45 -18.24 14.69
C VAL A 23 3.15 -16.97 15.14
N LEU A 24 2.69 -16.40 16.25
CA LEU A 24 3.23 -15.15 16.80
C LEU A 24 4.73 -15.28 17.09
N GLY A 25 5.51 -14.30 16.64
CA GLY A 25 6.97 -14.25 16.76
C GLY A 25 7.72 -15.13 15.75
N HIS A 26 7.01 -15.81 14.84
CA HIS A 26 7.61 -16.66 13.81
C HIS A 26 7.13 -16.28 12.39
N SER A 27 5.82 -16.23 12.17
CA SER A 27 5.22 -15.91 10.86
C SER A 27 4.22 -14.76 10.88
N VAL A 28 4.05 -14.14 12.06
CA VAL A 28 3.37 -12.86 12.30
C VAL A 28 4.06 -12.19 13.49
N TRP A 29 4.23 -10.87 13.45
CA TRP A 29 4.73 -10.06 14.56
C TRP A 29 3.66 -9.08 15.02
N ALA A 30 3.58 -8.77 16.32
CA ALA A 30 2.56 -7.85 16.81
C ALA A 30 2.73 -6.43 16.22
N GLU A 31 3.99 -6.09 15.93
CA GLU A 31 4.45 -4.84 15.32
C GLU A 31 3.98 -4.69 13.85
N GLU A 32 3.44 -5.74 13.23
CA GLU A 32 2.80 -5.64 11.92
C GLU A 32 1.49 -4.83 11.98
N SER A 33 0.81 -4.79 13.13
CA SER A 33 -0.38 -3.96 13.32
C SER A 33 -0.01 -2.51 13.66
N ILE A 34 -0.42 -1.58 12.81
CA ILE A 34 -0.23 -0.14 13.04
C ILE A 34 -0.99 0.29 14.30
N THR A 35 -0.31 1.03 15.18
CA THR A 35 -0.90 1.56 16.41
C THR A 35 -1.13 3.07 16.32
N GLU A 36 -1.92 3.63 17.24
CA GLU A 36 -2.06 5.09 17.40
C GLU A 36 -0.71 5.78 17.66
N ALA A 37 0.20 5.10 18.37
CA ALA A 37 1.52 5.64 18.65
C ALA A 37 2.39 5.73 17.39
N ASP A 38 2.14 4.89 16.38
CA ASP A 38 2.80 4.98 15.08
C ASP A 38 2.23 6.13 14.26
N LEU A 39 0.90 6.30 14.25
CA LEU A 39 0.26 7.44 13.61
C LEU A 39 0.68 8.78 14.22
N ALA A 40 0.89 8.83 15.54
CA ALA A 40 1.38 10.02 16.24
C ALA A 40 2.83 10.40 15.87
N LYS A 41 3.64 9.45 15.39
CA LYS A 41 5.00 9.71 14.86
C LYS A 41 4.99 10.10 13.39
N LEU A 42 3.89 9.79 12.68
CA LEU A 42 3.72 10.13 11.29
C LEU A 42 3.47 11.65 11.15
N SER A 43 3.96 12.25 10.09
CA SER A 43 3.76 13.68 9.80
C SER A 43 2.26 14.01 9.73
N LEU A 44 1.89 15.24 10.13
CA LEU A 44 0.56 15.80 9.84
C LEU A 44 0.55 16.61 8.53
N GLU A 45 1.73 16.92 8.00
CA GLU A 45 1.89 17.64 6.74
C GLU A 45 1.81 16.69 5.54
N PRO A 46 1.23 17.14 4.41
CA PRO A 46 1.24 16.40 3.16
C PRO A 46 2.64 15.95 2.72
N THR A 47 2.71 14.77 2.12
CA THR A 47 3.95 14.15 1.66
C THR A 47 3.97 13.95 0.16
N HIS A 48 5.17 13.90 -0.43
CA HIS A 48 5.28 13.62 -1.86
C HIS A 48 5.12 12.12 -2.12
N VAL A 49 5.79 11.31 -1.32
CA VAL A 49 5.80 9.85 -1.45
C VAL A 49 5.49 9.22 -0.09
N LEU A 50 4.52 8.31 -0.08
CA LEU A 50 4.33 7.36 1.01
C LEU A 50 4.73 5.97 0.50
N ILE A 51 5.59 5.29 1.24
CA ILE A 51 5.84 3.85 1.05
C ILE A 51 5.16 3.09 2.19
N GLY A 52 4.54 1.96 1.86
CA GLY A 52 3.91 1.12 2.87
C GLY A 52 3.78 -0.32 2.42
N HIS A 53 3.37 -1.17 3.35
CA HIS A 53 3.14 -2.58 3.02
C HIS A 53 1.66 -2.82 2.68
N ASP A 54 0.72 -2.29 3.47
CA ASP A 54 -0.72 -2.47 3.27
C ASP A 54 -1.29 -1.57 2.13
N ALA A 55 -2.59 -1.27 2.10
CA ALA A 55 -3.20 -0.41 1.07
C ALA A 55 -4.27 0.52 1.66
N PRO A 56 -4.49 1.72 1.09
CA PRO A 56 -5.59 2.57 1.52
C PRO A 56 -6.94 1.91 1.20
N LEU A 57 -7.98 2.27 1.96
CA LEU A 57 -9.37 1.95 1.62
C LEU A 57 -9.81 2.73 0.37
N ASN A 58 -10.97 2.38 -0.19
CA ASN A 58 -11.57 3.04 -1.36
C ASN A 58 -10.65 3.04 -2.58
N LEU A 59 -10.08 1.87 -2.88
CA LEU A 59 -9.21 1.60 -4.02
C LEU A 59 -9.96 0.65 -4.95
N PRO A 60 -10.75 1.15 -5.93
CA PRO A 60 -11.76 0.37 -6.64
C PRO A 60 -11.30 -0.98 -7.18
N THR A 61 -10.10 -1.06 -7.77
CA THR A 61 -9.56 -2.31 -8.33
C THR A 61 -9.31 -3.34 -7.24
N LEU A 62 -8.71 -2.92 -6.12
CA LEU A 62 -8.41 -3.80 -4.99
C LEU A 62 -9.69 -4.23 -4.28
N ASP A 63 -10.59 -3.29 -4.02
CA ASP A 63 -11.84 -3.54 -3.29
C ASP A 63 -12.75 -4.53 -4.03
N THR A 64 -12.85 -4.38 -5.35
CA THR A 64 -13.58 -5.32 -6.21
C THR A 64 -13.01 -6.73 -6.11
N TRP A 65 -11.67 -6.85 -6.10
CA TRP A 65 -11.01 -8.14 -6.00
C TRP A 65 -11.17 -8.78 -4.62
N LEU A 66 -10.97 -8.01 -3.55
CA LEU A 66 -11.14 -8.50 -2.18
C LEU A 66 -12.56 -9.04 -1.97
N ALA A 67 -13.58 -8.28 -2.36
CA ALA A 67 -14.98 -8.71 -2.29
C ALA A 67 -15.26 -10.02 -3.04
N ALA A 68 -14.59 -10.25 -4.18
CA ALA A 68 -14.72 -11.50 -4.93
C ALA A 68 -14.07 -12.70 -4.21
N THR A 69 -13.13 -12.46 -3.31
CA THR A 69 -12.41 -13.49 -2.55
C THR A 69 -12.94 -13.71 -1.13
N ASP A 70 -13.68 -12.78 -0.52
CA ASP A 70 -14.10 -12.82 0.90
C ASP A 70 -14.65 -14.17 1.36
N ARG A 71 -15.47 -14.82 0.52
CA ARG A 71 -16.12 -16.12 0.84
C ARG A 71 -15.15 -17.27 1.11
N ILE A 72 -13.86 -17.14 0.74
CA ILE A 72 -12.85 -18.19 0.93
C ILE A 72 -12.12 -18.05 2.26
N TRP A 73 -12.33 -16.95 2.99
CA TRP A 73 -11.58 -16.62 4.19
C TRP A 73 -12.42 -16.73 5.47
N PRO A 74 -11.81 -17.12 6.60
CA PRO A 74 -12.50 -17.12 7.89
C PRO A 74 -12.92 -15.70 8.32
N PRO A 75 -14.09 -15.51 8.96
CA PRO A 75 -14.56 -14.20 9.41
C PRO A 75 -13.58 -13.46 10.34
N ALA A 76 -12.86 -14.18 11.19
CA ALA A 76 -11.86 -13.59 12.09
C ALA A 76 -10.67 -13.00 11.32
N GLY A 77 -10.23 -13.67 10.24
CA GLY A 77 -9.17 -13.19 9.36
C GLY A 77 -9.59 -11.94 8.60
N LEU A 78 -10.80 -11.95 8.03
CA LEU A 78 -11.37 -10.79 7.33
C LEU A 78 -11.47 -9.57 8.24
N ARG A 79 -11.92 -9.76 9.49
CA ARG A 79 -11.98 -8.69 10.48
C ARG A 79 -10.58 -8.15 10.81
N TYR A 80 -9.61 -9.03 11.05
CA TYR A 80 -8.24 -8.64 11.40
C TYR A 80 -7.56 -7.85 10.27
N SER A 81 -7.71 -8.28 9.02
CA SER A 81 -7.18 -7.55 7.86
C SER A 81 -7.90 -6.22 7.63
N ALA A 82 -9.22 -6.17 7.81
CA ALA A 82 -9.98 -4.93 7.69
C ALA A 82 -9.58 -3.89 8.74
N GLU A 83 -9.34 -4.32 9.99
CA GLU A 83 -8.85 -3.46 11.08
C GLU A 83 -7.48 -2.85 10.75
N GLY A 84 -6.53 -3.67 10.27
CA GLY A 84 -5.20 -3.20 9.87
C GLY A 84 -5.25 -2.23 8.68
N ARG A 85 -6.01 -2.58 7.64
CA ARG A 85 -6.19 -1.71 6.47
C ARG A 85 -6.86 -0.37 6.83
N SER A 86 -7.79 -0.38 7.79
CA SER A 86 -8.40 0.84 8.32
C SER A 86 -7.38 1.74 9.03
N MET A 87 -6.51 1.17 9.86
CA MET A 87 -5.42 1.91 10.50
C MET A 87 -4.43 2.47 9.48
N PHE A 88 -4.06 1.68 8.47
CA PHE A 88 -3.22 2.14 7.36
C PHE A 88 -3.87 3.33 6.63
N HIS A 89 -5.15 3.21 6.30
CA HIS A 89 -5.90 4.26 5.62
C HIS A 89 -5.92 5.56 6.41
N ARG A 90 -6.02 5.52 7.75
CA ARG A 90 -5.93 6.72 8.58
C ARG A 90 -4.58 7.43 8.42
N GLY A 91 -3.48 6.69 8.47
CA GLY A 91 -2.14 7.27 8.24
C GLY A 91 -1.97 7.80 6.81
N PHE A 92 -2.52 7.10 5.82
CA PHE A 92 -2.56 7.55 4.44
C PHE A 92 -3.31 8.88 4.26
N LEU A 93 -4.51 9.00 4.84
CA LEU A 93 -5.28 10.26 4.82
C LEU A 93 -4.58 11.37 5.61
N GLN A 94 -3.85 11.03 6.67
CA GLN A 94 -3.11 12.01 7.47
C GLN A 94 -1.98 12.68 6.67
N VAL A 95 -1.25 11.92 5.84
CA VAL A 95 -0.09 12.45 5.08
C VAL A 95 -0.40 12.78 3.62
N GLN A 96 -1.62 12.56 3.17
CA GLN A 96 -2.15 12.98 1.84
C GLN A 96 -1.10 12.87 0.72
N PRO A 97 -0.55 11.67 0.46
CA PRO A 97 0.59 11.54 -0.44
C PRO A 97 0.21 11.87 -1.88
N ARG A 98 1.15 12.42 -2.66
CA ARG A 98 0.98 12.54 -4.12
C ARG A 98 1.14 11.19 -4.83
N LEU A 99 2.06 10.37 -4.32
CA LEU A 99 2.34 9.01 -4.78
C LEU A 99 2.38 8.06 -3.59
N TYR A 100 1.62 6.98 -3.65
CA TYR A 100 1.69 5.85 -2.74
C TYR A 100 2.27 4.62 -3.43
N LEU A 101 3.27 3.99 -2.81
CA LEU A 101 3.88 2.73 -3.26
C LEU A 101 3.68 1.65 -2.19
N GLY A 102 2.98 0.58 -2.56
CA GLY A 102 2.52 -0.48 -1.66
C GLY A 102 2.83 -1.90 -2.14
N GLY A 103 2.46 -2.89 -1.31
CA GLY A 103 2.59 -4.32 -1.61
C GLY A 103 1.44 -5.13 -1.00
N HIS A 104 1.78 -6.23 -0.32
CA HIS A 104 0.88 -7.09 0.49
C HIS A 104 -0.18 -7.92 -0.28
N TYR A 105 -0.83 -7.34 -1.28
CA TYR A 105 -1.97 -7.98 -1.96
C TYR A 105 -1.59 -8.89 -3.14
N HIS A 106 -0.29 -9.04 -3.41
CA HIS A 106 0.27 -9.93 -4.44
C HIS A 106 -0.40 -9.69 -5.81
N ARG A 107 -0.62 -8.42 -6.13
CA ARG A 107 -1.26 -7.99 -7.35
C ARG A 107 -0.81 -6.59 -7.72
N HIS A 108 -0.42 -6.43 -8.98
CA HIS A 108 -0.12 -5.11 -9.49
C HIS A 108 -1.39 -4.26 -9.61
N ILE A 109 -1.32 -3.04 -9.09
CA ILE A 109 -2.33 -1.98 -9.26
C ILE A 109 -1.56 -0.68 -9.55
N ASP A 110 -2.05 0.12 -10.48
CA ASP A 110 -1.58 1.48 -10.74
C ASP A 110 -2.79 2.33 -11.11
N GLU A 111 -3.32 3.08 -10.15
CA GLU A 111 -4.52 3.90 -10.35
C GLU A 111 -4.42 5.26 -9.68
N SER A 112 -5.03 6.27 -10.30
CA SER A 112 -5.15 7.61 -9.73
C SER A 112 -6.51 7.76 -9.08
N VAL A 113 -6.52 8.12 -7.81
CA VAL A 113 -7.73 8.22 -6.98
C VAL A 113 -7.80 9.58 -6.31
N THR A 114 -9.03 10.08 -6.14
CA THR A 114 -9.31 11.28 -5.35
C THR A 114 -9.88 10.85 -4.01
N TYR A 115 -9.31 11.37 -2.93
CA TYR A 115 -9.78 11.14 -1.56
C TYR A 115 -10.29 12.43 -0.95
N THR A 116 -11.36 12.34 -0.16
CA THR A 116 -11.93 13.46 0.58
C THR A 116 -11.66 13.30 2.07
N THR A 117 -11.13 14.34 2.71
CA THR A 117 -10.86 14.44 4.15
C THR A 117 -11.54 15.68 4.72
N GLY A 118 -12.75 15.49 5.29
CA GLY A 118 -13.59 16.63 5.68
C GLY A 118 -14.02 17.43 4.46
N GLU A 119 -13.61 18.69 4.37
CA GLU A 119 -13.90 19.58 3.24
C GLU A 119 -12.77 19.61 2.18
N MET A 120 -11.65 18.93 2.44
CA MET A 120 -10.50 18.92 1.53
C MET A 120 -10.50 17.68 0.65
N GLU A 121 -10.08 17.84 -0.60
CA GLU A 121 -9.80 16.74 -1.51
C GLU A 121 -8.31 16.71 -1.87
N PHE A 122 -7.76 15.51 -2.02
CA PHE A 122 -6.43 15.34 -2.58
C PHE A 122 -6.40 14.22 -3.63
N HIS A 123 -5.56 14.41 -4.64
CA HIS A 123 -5.31 13.43 -5.69
C HIS A 123 -4.02 12.67 -5.42
N THR A 124 -4.07 11.36 -5.57
CA THR A 124 -2.92 10.47 -5.35
C THR A 124 -2.88 9.39 -6.41
N ARG A 125 -1.68 9.08 -6.88
CA ARG A 125 -1.42 7.84 -7.63
C ARG A 125 -1.12 6.74 -6.61
N VAL A 126 -1.85 5.64 -6.67
CA VAL A 126 -1.63 4.45 -5.84
C VAL A 126 -1.06 3.36 -6.72
N VAL A 127 0.15 2.92 -6.38
CA VAL A 127 0.79 1.79 -7.02
C VAL A 127 1.02 0.68 -6.01
N ILE A 128 0.47 -0.50 -6.28
CA ILE A 128 0.75 -1.72 -5.54
C ILE A 128 1.59 -2.62 -6.44
N LEU A 129 2.71 -3.11 -5.92
CA LEU A 129 3.55 -4.08 -6.60
C LEU A 129 3.07 -5.50 -6.31
N ASP A 130 3.18 -6.36 -7.31
CA ASP A 130 2.91 -7.79 -7.18
C ASP A 130 4.01 -8.51 -6.37
N GLU A 131 3.76 -9.75 -5.95
CA GLU A 131 4.79 -10.58 -5.32
C GLU A 131 5.93 -10.88 -6.29
N GLY A 132 7.15 -10.89 -5.75
CA GLY A 132 8.34 -11.28 -6.50
C GLY A 132 8.33 -12.76 -6.87
N GLY A 133 9.27 -13.15 -7.74
CA GLY A 133 9.54 -14.56 -8.08
C GLY A 133 9.06 -14.99 -9.47
N SER A 134 8.13 -14.26 -10.09
CA SER A 134 7.69 -14.48 -11.47
C SER A 134 8.43 -13.58 -12.47
N ALA A 135 8.75 -14.10 -13.65
CA ALA A 135 9.36 -13.34 -14.76
C ALA A 135 8.38 -12.35 -15.41
N PHE A 136 7.07 -12.52 -15.21
CA PHE A 136 6.03 -11.75 -15.90
C PHE A 136 5.25 -10.79 -15.00
N ARG A 137 5.49 -10.84 -13.69
CA ARG A 137 4.76 -10.00 -12.73
C ARG A 137 5.49 -8.68 -12.50
N ILE A 138 4.70 -7.61 -12.42
CA ILE A 138 5.17 -6.26 -12.12
C ILE A 138 5.35 -6.18 -10.60
N SER A 139 6.53 -6.60 -10.14
CA SER A 139 6.91 -6.66 -8.72
C SER A 139 8.00 -5.66 -8.35
N GLN A 140 8.50 -4.90 -9.32
CA GLN A 140 9.63 -3.99 -9.19
C GLN A 140 9.42 -2.76 -10.07
N ALA A 141 9.89 -1.61 -9.58
CA ALA A 141 9.88 -0.36 -10.33
C ALA A 141 11.04 0.54 -9.91
N ILE A 142 11.48 1.40 -10.82
CA ILE A 142 12.42 2.49 -10.55
C ILE A 142 11.62 3.79 -10.45
N LEU A 143 11.74 4.48 -9.32
CA LEU A 143 11.13 5.79 -9.10
C LEU A 143 12.09 6.89 -9.52
N ASP A 144 11.67 7.72 -10.47
CA ASP A 144 12.29 9.02 -10.70
C ASP A 144 11.84 9.98 -9.60
N VAL A 145 12.75 10.31 -8.70
CA VAL A 145 12.47 11.16 -7.53
C VAL A 145 12.23 12.63 -7.88
N GLN A 146 12.55 13.07 -9.10
CA GLN A 146 12.29 14.44 -9.57
C GLN A 146 10.87 14.58 -10.11
N THR A 147 10.41 13.58 -10.87
CA THR A 147 9.10 13.61 -11.56
C THR A 147 8.01 12.84 -10.82
N LEU A 148 8.40 11.92 -9.94
CA LEU A 148 7.57 10.89 -9.31
C LEU A 148 6.99 9.86 -10.30
N GLU A 149 7.58 9.74 -11.49
CA GLU A 149 7.24 8.70 -12.44
C GLU A 149 7.92 7.37 -12.12
N LEU A 150 7.26 6.28 -12.52
CA LEU A 150 7.74 4.92 -12.31
C LEU A 150 8.06 4.25 -13.64
N GLU A 151 9.24 3.66 -13.70
CA GLU A 151 9.60 2.67 -14.72
C GLU A 151 9.42 1.27 -14.14
N PHE A 152 8.45 0.52 -14.67
CA PHE A 152 8.20 -0.85 -14.25
C PHE A 152 9.15 -1.82 -14.96
N ILE A 153 9.75 -2.70 -14.16
CA ILE A 153 10.72 -3.69 -14.63
C ILE A 153 10.25 -5.08 -14.26
N THR A 154 10.40 -6.03 -15.19
CA THR A 154 10.29 -7.45 -14.84
C THR A 154 11.50 -7.89 -14.02
N ARG A 155 11.38 -9.05 -13.36
CA ARG A 155 12.49 -9.71 -12.67
C ARG A 155 13.75 -9.82 -13.54
N ASP A 156 13.59 -10.04 -14.84
CA ASP A 156 14.71 -10.24 -15.77
C ASP A 156 15.21 -8.92 -16.40
N GLY A 157 14.74 -7.77 -15.90
CA GLY A 157 15.17 -6.44 -16.34
C GLY A 157 14.56 -6.00 -17.67
N VAL A 158 13.48 -6.65 -18.13
CA VAL A 158 12.74 -6.21 -19.31
C VAL A 158 11.73 -5.14 -18.89
N GLN A 159 11.79 -3.98 -19.52
CA GLN A 159 10.85 -2.89 -19.31
C GLN A 159 9.45 -3.30 -19.75
N THR A 160 8.42 -3.00 -18.94
CA THR A 160 7.03 -3.34 -19.27
C THR A 160 6.15 -2.11 -19.28
N ASP A 161 5.28 -2.00 -20.28
CA ASP A 161 4.18 -1.03 -20.27
C ASP A 161 3.11 -1.49 -19.27
N ALA A 162 2.99 -0.79 -18.15
CA ALA A 162 2.02 -1.07 -17.09
C ALA A 162 0.58 -0.61 -17.40
N ARG A 163 0.33 -0.05 -18.61
CA ARG A 163 -0.99 0.44 -19.02
C ARG A 163 -1.88 -0.66 -19.62
N ARG A 164 -2.08 -1.78 -18.93
CA ARG A 164 -3.04 -2.83 -19.33
C ARG A 164 -4.01 -3.21 -18.23
#